data_AF-A0A202DXJ1-F1
#
_entry.id   AF-A0A202DXJ1-F1
#
_cell.length_a   1.000
_cell.length_b   1.000
_cell.length_c   1.000
_cell.angle_alpha   90.00
_cell.angle_beta   90.00
_cell.angle_gamma   90.00
#
_symmetry.space_group_name_H-M   'P 1'
#
loop_
_entity.id
_entity.type
_entity.pdbx_description
1 polymer ?
#
loop_
_entity_poly.entity_id
_entity_poly.type
_entity_poly.pdbx_seq_one_letter_code
_entity_poly.pdbx_strand_id
1 'polypeptide(L)'
;MLTFVEALGLSGIPLLVAGIVGHFVKGQIVREINDKSWRGQQVWVRKQEIYDSIFQQLFRIKSLLRMDLADWWDWEYLHNYWNHTDPRMTSEQYQLESRKLEKLKKEHMEQYEASKEERKERERQKKQAIDDLLHFVGTKAVFLDSSVTEAVDAFKKDLADPAYQDADDLGLSDHMKHLDNLIGHVRETCAVELKL
;
A
#
# COMPACT_ATOMS: atom_id res chain seq x y z
N MET A 1 56.83 4.51 47.08
CA MET A 1 55.75 4.36 46.11
C MET A 1 54.46 4.71 46.84
N LEU A 2 54.15 6.01 46.88
CA LEU A 2 53.01 6.59 47.60
C LEU A 2 52.00 7.04 46.55
N THR A 3 50.80 6.49 46.64
CA THR A 3 49.69 6.76 45.74
C THR A 3 49.28 8.23 45.81
N PHE A 4 48.98 8.79 44.63
CA PHE A 4 48.61 10.18 44.31
C PHE A 4 47.45 10.81 45.13
N VAL A 5 46.91 10.09 46.10
CA VAL A 5 45.75 10.47 46.92
C VAL A 5 46.15 11.37 48.10
N GLU A 6 47.40 11.32 48.57
CA GLU A 6 47.83 12.13 49.73
C GLU A 6 48.20 13.58 49.38
N ALA A 7 48.31 13.96 48.10
CA ALA A 7 48.76 15.28 47.69
C ALA A 7 47.70 16.40 47.74
N LEU A 8 46.43 16.08 48.03
CA LEU A 8 45.33 17.05 47.98
C LEU A 8 44.71 17.43 49.33
N GLY A 9 45.25 16.98 50.46
CA GLY A 9 44.83 17.49 51.79
C GLY A 9 43.35 17.32 52.12
N LEU A 10 42.67 16.33 51.52
CA LEU A 10 41.25 16.04 51.76
C LEU A 10 41.11 14.73 52.57
N SER A 11 41.70 14.70 53.76
CA SER A 11 41.43 13.66 54.75
C SER A 11 40.05 13.91 55.37
N GLY A 12 38.97 13.53 54.68
CA GLY A 12 37.64 13.66 55.30
C GLY A 12 36.38 13.43 54.47
N ILE A 13 36.44 13.22 53.14
CA ILE A 13 35.21 12.99 52.37
C ILE A 13 35.37 11.87 51.31
N PRO A 14 35.42 10.57 51.67
CA PRO A 14 35.65 9.53 50.65
C PRO A 14 34.44 8.68 50.25
N LEU A 15 33.26 8.78 50.88
CA LEU A 15 32.15 7.85 50.56
C LEU A 15 30.85 8.50 50.08
N LEU A 16 30.49 9.67 50.60
CA LEU A 16 29.25 10.34 50.22
C LEU A 16 29.29 10.90 48.78
N VAL A 17 30.43 11.47 48.36
CA VAL A 17 30.58 12.04 47.01
C VAL A 17 30.61 10.94 45.94
N ALA A 18 31.29 9.81 46.19
CA ALA A 18 31.29 8.67 45.27
C ALA A 18 29.89 8.02 45.16
N GLY A 19 29.16 7.92 46.28
CA GLY A 19 27.78 7.42 46.29
C GLY A 19 26.79 8.35 45.57
N ILE A 20 26.90 9.66 45.77
CA ILE A 20 26.05 10.67 45.12
C ILE A 20 26.35 10.74 43.62
N VAL A 21 27.62 10.73 43.21
CA VAL A 21 28.01 10.73 41.79
C VAL A 21 27.58 9.42 41.12
N GLY A 22 27.76 8.26 41.77
CA GLY A 22 27.30 6.98 41.25
C GLY A 22 25.77 6.87 41.11
N HIS A 23 25.01 7.41 42.06
CA HIS A 23 23.55 7.49 41.98
C HIS A 23 23.06 8.50 40.93
N PHE A 24 23.74 9.63 40.79
CA PHE A 24 23.42 10.64 39.79
C PHE A 24 23.69 10.14 38.37
N VAL A 25 24.84 9.50 38.14
CA VAL A 25 25.20 8.89 36.85
C VAL A 25 24.26 7.73 36.51
N LYS A 26 23.91 6.86 37.46
CA LYS A 26 22.87 5.83 37.25
C LYS A 26 21.52 6.44 36.92
N GLY A 27 21.13 7.52 37.60
CA GLY A 27 19.87 8.24 37.34
C GLY A 27 19.81 8.86 35.94
N GLN A 28 20.92 9.44 35.46
CA GLN A 28 21.02 9.98 34.09
C GLN A 28 20.96 8.87 33.04
N ILE A 29 21.68 7.75 33.24
CA ILE A 29 21.67 6.61 32.30
C ILE A 29 20.27 6.01 32.21
N VAL A 30 19.59 5.80 33.34
CA VAL A 30 18.22 5.26 33.34
C VAL A 30 17.26 6.21 32.64
N ARG A 31 17.36 7.53 32.84
CA ARG A 31 16.56 8.52 32.10
C ARG A 31 16.83 8.50 30.60
N GLU A 32 18.10 8.46 30.19
CA GLU A 32 18.45 8.39 28.77
C GLU A 32 17.94 7.11 28.09
N ILE A 33 18.02 5.97 28.77
CA ILE A 33 17.48 4.69 28.27
C ILE A 33 15.95 4.79 28.15
N ASN A 34 15.28 5.36 29.15
CA ASN A 34 13.82 5.49 29.14
C ASN A 34 13.35 6.46 28.04
N ASP A 35 14.04 7.58 27.87
CA ASP A 35 13.76 8.54 26.79
C ASP A 35 14.05 7.93 25.40
N LYS A 36 15.10 7.13 25.26
CA LYS A 36 15.39 6.38 24.02
C LYS A 36 14.31 5.33 23.75
N SER A 37 13.82 4.63 24.78
CA SER A 37 12.73 3.66 24.67
C SER A 37 11.41 4.32 24.27
N TRP A 38 11.05 5.42 24.93
CA TRP A 38 9.84 6.18 24.63
C TRP A 38 9.86 6.78 23.22
N ARG A 39 10.97 7.42 22.82
CA ARG A 39 11.16 7.90 21.44
C ARG A 39 11.07 6.76 20.43
N GLY A 40 11.64 5.59 20.75
CA GLY A 40 11.52 4.39 19.91
C GLY A 40 10.07 3.95 19.74
N GLN A 41 9.28 3.93 20.81
CA GLN A 41 7.85 3.62 20.76
C GLN A 41 7.06 4.63 19.92
N GLN A 42 7.34 5.93 20.07
CA GLN A 42 6.68 6.97 19.27
C GLN A 42 7.00 6.84 17.77
N VAL A 43 8.25 6.56 17.41
CA VAL A 43 8.65 6.31 16.02
C VAL A 43 7.96 5.06 15.49
N TRP A 44 7.91 3.98 16.28
CA TRP A 44 7.26 2.73 15.90
C TRP A 44 5.76 2.94 15.61
N VAL A 45 5.03 3.58 16.53
CA VAL A 45 3.59 3.89 16.35
C VAL A 45 3.40 4.74 15.09
N ARG A 46 4.27 5.73 14.87
CA ARG A 46 4.17 6.59 13.69
C ARG A 46 4.40 5.82 12.39
N LYS A 47 5.36 4.89 12.36
CA LYS A 47 5.58 4.01 11.21
C LYS A 47 4.36 3.13 10.96
N GLN A 48 3.77 2.55 12.00
CA GLN A 48 2.55 1.75 11.88
C GLN A 48 1.41 2.55 11.24
N GLU A 49 1.12 3.76 11.75
CA GLU A 49 0.07 4.64 11.19
C GLU A 49 0.30 4.98 9.71
N ILE A 50 1.56 5.19 9.33
CA ILE A 50 1.94 5.48 7.94
C ILE A 50 1.69 4.23 7.07
N TYR A 51 2.13 3.05 7.52
CA TYR A 51 1.89 1.80 6.79
C TYR A 51 0.40 1.48 6.66
N ASP A 52 -0.39 1.69 7.71
CA ASP A 52 -1.84 1.51 7.66
C ASP A 52 -2.47 2.44 6.62
N SER A 53 -2.03 3.70 6.56
CA SER A 53 -2.49 4.66 5.56
C SER A 53 -2.11 4.23 4.13
N ILE A 54 -0.89 3.73 3.93
CA ILE A 54 -0.43 3.20 2.63
C ILE A 54 -1.30 1.99 2.22
N PHE A 55 -1.51 1.03 3.12
CA PHE A 55 -2.35 -0.14 2.83
C PHE A 55 -3.78 0.24 2.50
N GLN A 56 -4.38 1.20 3.22
CA GLN A 56 -5.73 1.69 2.91
C GLN A 56 -5.83 2.19 1.47
N GLN A 57 -4.85 2.97 0.99
CA GLN A 57 -4.87 3.45 -0.39
C GLN A 57 -4.61 2.33 -1.39
N LEU A 58 -3.63 1.45 -1.15
CA LEU A 58 -3.34 0.32 -2.03
C LEU A 58 -4.55 -0.62 -2.19
N PHE A 59 -5.24 -0.96 -1.09
CA PHE A 59 -6.43 -1.79 -1.15
C PHE A 59 -7.62 -1.09 -1.81
N ARG A 60 -7.75 0.23 -1.63
CA ARG A 60 -8.76 1.02 -2.32
C ARG A 60 -8.54 1.01 -3.83
N ILE A 61 -7.31 1.24 -4.29
CA ILE A 61 -6.94 1.14 -5.71
C ILE A 61 -7.24 -0.27 -6.24
N LYS A 62 -6.86 -1.31 -5.48
CA LYS A 62 -7.10 -2.70 -5.85
C LYS A 62 -8.58 -3.02 -6.03
N SER A 63 -9.41 -2.54 -5.10
CA SER A 63 -10.86 -2.73 -5.18
C SER A 63 -11.44 -2.08 -6.42
N LEU A 64 -11.02 -0.86 -6.75
CA LEU A 64 -11.49 -0.14 -7.94
C LEU A 64 -11.06 -0.84 -9.23
N LEU A 65 -9.80 -1.26 -9.32
CA LEU A 65 -9.31 -2.03 -10.48
C LEU A 65 -10.03 -3.37 -10.65
N ARG A 66 -10.43 -4.03 -9.56
CA ARG A 66 -11.22 -5.28 -9.64
C ARG A 66 -12.60 -5.05 -10.23
N MET A 67 -13.22 -3.91 -9.92
CA MET A 67 -14.50 -3.53 -10.51
C MET A 67 -14.33 -3.22 -12.01
N ASP A 68 -13.28 -2.49 -12.38
CA ASP A 68 -12.98 -2.20 -13.79
C ASP A 68 -12.71 -3.50 -14.58
N LEU A 69 -12.00 -4.45 -13.99
CA LEU A 69 -11.77 -5.77 -14.60
C LEU A 69 -13.09 -6.53 -14.76
N ALA A 70 -13.94 -6.58 -13.72
CA ALA A 70 -15.24 -7.25 -13.83
C ALA A 70 -16.12 -6.66 -14.95
N ASP A 71 -16.18 -5.32 -15.04
CA ASP A 71 -16.90 -4.62 -16.10
C ASP A 71 -16.36 -5.00 -17.50
N TRP A 72 -15.03 -5.14 -17.62
CA TRP A 72 -14.38 -5.55 -18.87
C TRP A 72 -14.74 -7.00 -19.24
N TRP A 73 -14.70 -7.93 -18.29
CA TRP A 73 -15.06 -9.33 -18.52
C TRP A 73 -16.52 -9.50 -18.96
N ASP A 74 -17.43 -8.72 -18.37
CA ASP A 74 -18.84 -8.71 -18.77
C ASP A 74 -19.00 -8.18 -20.21
N TRP A 75 -18.31 -7.09 -20.54
CA TRP A 75 -18.32 -6.52 -21.89
C TRP A 75 -17.76 -7.51 -22.94
N GLU A 76 -16.64 -8.13 -22.63
CA GLU A 76 -15.93 -9.10 -23.48
C GLU A 76 -16.79 -10.34 -23.72
N TYR A 77 -17.36 -10.92 -22.66
CA TYR A 77 -18.27 -12.06 -22.76
C TYR A 77 -19.44 -11.76 -23.71
N LEU A 78 -20.02 -10.55 -23.64
CA LEU A 78 -21.13 -10.18 -24.50
C LEU A 78 -20.70 -9.93 -25.94
N HIS A 79 -19.57 -9.26 -26.17
CA HIS A 79 -19.11 -8.92 -27.52
C HIS A 79 -18.55 -10.15 -28.25
N ASN A 80 -17.85 -11.02 -27.54
CA ASN A 80 -17.19 -12.21 -28.08
C ASN A 80 -17.93 -13.52 -27.78
N TYR A 81 -19.15 -13.47 -27.24
CA TYR A 81 -20.01 -14.63 -26.97
C TYR A 81 -20.06 -15.66 -28.12
N TRP A 82 -20.10 -15.18 -29.37
CA TRP A 82 -20.19 -16.05 -30.54
C TRP A 82 -18.96 -16.94 -30.74
N ASN A 83 -17.79 -16.51 -30.29
CA ASN A 83 -16.58 -17.33 -30.27
C ASN A 83 -16.69 -18.50 -29.26
N HIS A 84 -17.68 -18.47 -28.36
CA HIS A 84 -17.93 -19.49 -27.34
C HIS A 84 -19.12 -20.39 -27.65
N THR A 85 -19.79 -20.21 -28.81
CA THR A 85 -20.94 -21.05 -29.18
C THR A 85 -20.52 -22.41 -29.74
N ASP A 86 -21.24 -23.46 -29.34
CA ASP A 86 -20.95 -24.83 -29.79
C ASP A 86 -21.22 -24.94 -31.32
N PRO A 87 -20.20 -25.27 -32.14
CA PRO A 87 -20.36 -25.44 -33.58
C PRO A 87 -21.33 -26.57 -33.96
N ARG A 88 -21.77 -27.40 -33.01
CA ARG A 88 -22.73 -28.50 -33.21
C ARG A 88 -24.19 -28.09 -32.98
N MET A 89 -24.47 -26.83 -32.64
CA MET A 89 -25.85 -26.36 -32.43
C MET A 89 -26.71 -26.53 -33.69
N THR A 90 -27.96 -26.91 -33.50
CA THR A 90 -28.95 -26.88 -34.57
C THR A 90 -29.34 -25.44 -34.92
N SER A 91 -29.91 -25.22 -36.10
CA SER A 91 -30.36 -23.89 -36.53
C SER A 91 -31.38 -23.26 -35.57
N GLU A 92 -32.27 -24.08 -34.99
CA GLU A 92 -33.28 -23.62 -34.03
C GLU A 92 -32.66 -23.24 -32.67
N GLN A 93 -31.70 -24.04 -32.18
CA GLN A 93 -30.93 -23.71 -30.98
C GLN A 93 -30.14 -22.42 -31.15
N TYR A 94 -29.50 -22.26 -32.30
CA TYR A 94 -28.77 -21.04 -32.65
C TYR A 94 -29.68 -19.81 -32.64
N GLN A 95 -30.86 -19.88 -33.26
CA GLN A 95 -31.82 -18.77 -33.26
C GLN A 95 -32.37 -18.44 -31.87
N LEU A 96 -32.49 -19.43 -30.99
CA LEU A 96 -32.92 -19.22 -29.61
C LEU A 96 -31.82 -18.52 -28.79
N GLU A 97 -30.58 -19.02 -28.84
CA GLU A 97 -29.45 -18.42 -28.14
C GLU A 97 -29.12 -17.02 -28.67
N SER A 98 -29.22 -16.79 -29.98
CA SER A 98 -29.07 -15.46 -30.57
C SER A 98 -30.04 -14.44 -30.00
N ARG A 99 -31.30 -14.81 -29.84
CA ARG A 99 -32.30 -13.91 -29.26
C ARG A 99 -32.06 -13.65 -27.78
N LYS A 100 -31.62 -14.66 -27.02
CA LYS A 100 -31.23 -14.49 -25.62
C LYS A 100 -30.03 -13.54 -25.49
N LEU A 101 -29.02 -13.73 -26.32
CA LEU A 101 -27.83 -12.88 -26.33
C LEU A 101 -28.18 -11.45 -26.72
N GLU A 102 -29.00 -11.24 -27.74
CA GLU A 102 -29.41 -9.90 -28.18
C GLU A 102 -30.19 -9.18 -27.08
N LYS A 103 -31.06 -9.90 -26.36
CA LYS A 103 -31.74 -9.39 -25.17
C LYS A 103 -30.74 -9.02 -24.07
N LEU A 104 -29.78 -9.90 -23.76
CA LEU A 104 -28.77 -9.67 -22.74
C LEU A 104 -27.85 -8.49 -23.09
N LYS A 105 -27.45 -8.35 -24.36
CA LYS A 105 -26.68 -7.19 -24.87
C LYS A 105 -27.44 -5.89 -24.67
N LYS A 106 -28.75 -5.89 -24.96
CA LYS A 106 -29.60 -4.73 -24.75
C LYS A 106 -29.71 -4.35 -23.28
N GLU A 107 -30.00 -5.32 -22.41
CA GLU A 107 -30.07 -5.13 -20.96
C GLU A 107 -28.73 -4.59 -20.41
N HIS A 108 -27.61 -5.14 -20.87
CA HIS A 108 -26.28 -4.69 -20.49
C HIS A 108 -25.97 -3.27 -20.98
N MET A 109 -26.30 -2.90 -22.23
CA MET A 109 -26.12 -1.52 -22.70
C MET A 109 -26.95 -0.51 -21.89
N GLU A 110 -28.19 -0.86 -21.55
CA GLU A 110 -29.05 -0.01 -20.72
C GLU A 110 -28.45 0.20 -19.33
N GLN A 111 -27.93 -0.87 -18.69
CA GLN A 111 -27.21 -0.79 -17.42
C GLN A 111 -25.89 -0.03 -17.53
N TYR A 112 -25.15 -0.22 -18.63
CA TYR A 112 -23.89 0.45 -18.90
C TYR A 112 -24.10 1.96 -19.02
N GLU A 113 -25.09 2.41 -19.77
CA GLU A 113 -25.43 3.84 -19.86
C GLU A 113 -25.98 4.39 -18.54
N ALA A 114 -26.79 3.62 -17.81
CA ALA A 114 -27.29 4.01 -16.50
C ALA A 114 -26.16 4.19 -15.46
N SER A 115 -25.11 3.38 -15.53
CA SER A 115 -23.95 3.41 -14.62
C SER A 115 -22.81 4.36 -15.08
N LYS A 116 -23.03 5.15 -16.13
CA LYS A 116 -21.99 6.02 -16.71
C LYS A 116 -21.39 7.01 -15.71
N GLU A 117 -22.21 7.65 -14.89
CA GLU A 117 -21.73 8.58 -13.87
C GLU A 117 -21.01 7.85 -12.72
N GLU A 118 -21.47 6.66 -12.33
CA GLU A 118 -20.77 5.84 -11.34
C GLU A 118 -19.38 5.42 -11.82
N ARG A 119 -19.22 5.11 -13.12
CA ARG A 119 -17.94 4.75 -13.73
C ARG A 119 -16.98 5.93 -13.77
N LYS A 120 -17.45 7.12 -14.15
CA LYS A 120 -16.66 8.35 -14.05
C LYS A 120 -16.23 8.63 -12.62
N GLU A 121 -17.13 8.43 -11.66
CA GLU A 121 -16.82 8.61 -10.24
C GLU A 121 -15.80 7.58 -9.75
N ARG A 122 -15.90 6.31 -10.16
CA ARG A 122 -14.87 5.29 -9.88
C ARG A 122 -13.51 5.69 -10.43
N GLU A 123 -13.45 6.18 -11.66
CA GLU A 123 -12.19 6.61 -12.26
C GLU A 123 -11.60 7.81 -11.51
N ARG A 124 -12.44 8.77 -11.10
CA ARG A 124 -12.03 9.91 -10.27
C ARG A 124 -11.48 9.44 -8.92
N GLN A 125 -12.18 8.52 -8.26
CA GLN A 125 -11.75 7.94 -6.99
C GLN A 125 -10.44 7.15 -7.11
N LYS A 126 -10.23 6.45 -8.23
CA LYS A 126 -8.99 5.72 -8.52
C LYS A 126 -7.82 6.69 -8.65
N LYS A 127 -7.97 7.74 -9.46
CA LYS A 127 -6.96 8.81 -9.61
C LYS A 127 -6.66 9.47 -8.27
N GLN A 128 -7.69 9.81 -7.51
CA GLN A 128 -7.53 10.40 -6.18
C GLN A 128 -6.79 9.47 -5.21
N ALA A 129 -7.11 8.17 -5.18
CA ALA A 129 -6.43 7.22 -4.30
C ALA A 129 -4.94 7.04 -4.66
N ILE A 130 -4.62 7.09 -5.95
CA ILE A 130 -3.23 7.09 -6.44
C ILE A 130 -2.52 8.37 -6.01
N ASP A 131 -3.12 9.54 -6.23
CA ASP A 131 -2.53 10.82 -5.84
C ASP A 131 -2.31 10.90 -4.32
N ASP A 132 -3.28 10.43 -3.53
CA ASP A 132 -3.18 10.34 -2.07
C ASP A 132 -2.03 9.42 -1.66
N LEU A 133 -1.89 8.23 -2.28
CA LEU A 133 -0.78 7.31 -2.03
C LEU A 133 0.58 7.98 -2.30
N LEU A 134 0.74 8.61 -3.47
CA LEU A 134 1.98 9.29 -3.87
C LEU A 134 2.30 10.44 -2.92
N HIS A 135 1.29 11.22 -2.53
CA HIS A 135 1.44 12.31 -1.59
C HIS A 135 1.87 11.80 -0.20
N PHE A 136 1.24 10.73 0.30
CA PHE A 136 1.58 10.13 1.58
C PHE A 136 3.02 9.62 1.59
N VAL A 137 3.41 8.84 0.59
CA VAL A 137 4.75 8.26 0.49
C VAL A 137 5.80 9.36 0.34
N GLY A 138 5.55 10.37 -0.49
CA GLY A 138 6.47 11.51 -0.66
C GLY A 138 6.62 12.35 0.62
N THR A 139 5.53 12.68 1.31
CA THR A 139 5.59 13.50 2.53
C THR A 139 6.10 12.75 3.76
N LYS A 140 6.00 11.41 3.76
CA LYS A 140 6.42 10.55 4.87
C LYS A 140 7.66 9.71 4.59
N ALA A 141 8.37 9.98 3.50
CA ALA A 141 9.55 9.24 3.08
C ALA A 141 10.62 9.09 4.18
N VAL A 142 10.79 10.09 5.06
CA VAL A 142 11.78 10.04 6.16
C VAL A 142 11.48 8.93 7.21
N PHE A 143 10.24 8.46 7.28
CA PHE A 143 9.82 7.40 8.19
C PHE A 143 9.74 6.03 7.51
N LEU A 144 9.85 5.97 6.19
CA LEU A 144 9.72 4.78 5.39
C LEU A 144 11.10 4.25 4.99
N ASP A 145 11.19 2.94 4.82
CA ASP A 145 12.32 2.34 4.13
C ASP A 145 12.35 2.83 2.66
N SER A 146 13.55 3.12 2.14
CA SER A 146 13.70 3.66 0.79
C SER A 146 13.15 2.72 -0.28
N SER A 147 13.17 1.41 -0.04
CA SER A 147 12.61 0.42 -0.97
C SER A 147 11.09 0.58 -1.15
N VAL A 148 10.36 1.06 -0.14
CA VAL A 148 8.91 1.35 -0.26
C VAL A 148 8.70 2.56 -1.15
N THR A 149 9.48 3.61 -0.96
CA THR A 149 9.41 4.81 -1.82
C THR A 149 9.75 4.47 -3.27
N GLU A 150 10.81 3.68 -3.49
CA GLU A 150 11.22 3.22 -4.83
C GLU A 150 10.15 2.36 -5.50
N ALA A 151 9.53 1.42 -4.77
CA ALA A 151 8.48 0.57 -5.30
C ALA A 151 7.22 1.37 -5.70
N VAL A 152 6.84 2.36 -4.89
CA VAL A 152 5.70 3.24 -5.19
C VAL A 152 6.01 4.16 -6.38
N ASP A 153 7.23 4.67 -6.49
CA ASP A 153 7.66 5.46 -7.65
C ASP A 153 7.74 4.62 -8.94
N ALA A 154 8.09 3.34 -8.86
CA ALA A 154 8.01 2.41 -9.98
C ALA A 154 6.55 2.21 -10.42
N PHE A 155 5.64 1.96 -9.47
CA PHE A 155 4.21 1.85 -9.75
C PHE A 155 3.63 3.12 -10.40
N LYS A 156 4.10 4.31 -10.00
CA LYS A 156 3.73 5.58 -10.64
C LYS A 156 4.13 5.63 -12.11
N LYS A 157 5.32 5.12 -12.45
CA LYS A 157 5.81 5.11 -13.84
C LYS A 157 5.00 4.16 -14.69
N ASP A 158 4.65 3.00 -14.15
CA ASP A 158 3.78 2.02 -14.82
C ASP A 158 2.42 2.66 -15.15
N LEU A 159 1.82 3.39 -14.19
CA LEU A 159 0.56 4.10 -14.42
C LEU A 159 0.62 5.23 -15.47
N ALA A 160 1.81 5.74 -15.76
CA ALA A 160 2.02 6.85 -16.70
C ALA A 160 2.33 6.38 -18.13
N ASP A 161 2.56 5.10 -18.34
CA ASP A 161 2.92 4.57 -19.65
C ASP A 161 1.67 4.53 -20.57
N PRO A 162 1.73 5.10 -21.78
CA PRO A 162 0.60 5.15 -22.72
C PRO A 162 0.04 3.78 -23.11
N ALA A 163 0.85 2.72 -23.07
CA ALA A 163 0.38 1.35 -23.30
C ALA A 163 -0.65 0.90 -22.25
N TYR A 164 -0.72 1.60 -21.10
CA TYR A 164 -1.68 1.36 -20.04
C TYR A 164 -2.98 2.18 -20.16
N GLN A 165 -3.05 3.15 -21.08
CA GLN A 165 -4.27 3.95 -21.29
C GLN A 165 -5.22 3.31 -22.33
N ASP A 166 -4.68 2.48 -23.22
CA ASP A 166 -5.44 1.63 -24.14
C ASP A 166 -5.66 0.25 -23.50
N ALA A 167 -6.40 0.20 -22.38
CA ALA A 167 -6.55 -1.02 -21.60
C ALA A 167 -7.45 -2.05 -22.29
N ASP A 168 -6.84 -2.96 -23.04
CA ASP A 168 -7.35 -4.32 -23.23
C ASP A 168 -7.18 -5.14 -21.91
N ASP A 169 -7.69 -6.40 -21.87
CA ASP A 169 -7.60 -7.29 -20.69
C ASP A 169 -6.18 -7.35 -20.11
N LEU A 170 -5.19 -7.38 -21.00
CA LEU A 170 -3.79 -7.56 -20.67
C LEU A 170 -3.30 -6.39 -19.82
N GLY A 171 -3.67 -5.15 -20.19
CA GLY A 171 -3.35 -3.95 -19.42
C GLY A 171 -3.98 -3.94 -18.01
N LEU A 172 -5.24 -4.32 -17.86
CA LEU A 172 -5.92 -4.36 -16.54
C LEU A 172 -5.39 -5.50 -15.64
N SER A 173 -5.13 -6.68 -16.23
CA SER A 173 -4.56 -7.83 -15.53
C SER A 173 -3.14 -7.56 -15.04
N ASP A 174 -2.31 -6.93 -15.88
CA ASP A 174 -0.94 -6.59 -15.51
C ASP A 174 -0.90 -5.47 -14.45
N HIS A 175 -1.79 -4.48 -14.51
CA HIS A 175 -1.99 -3.52 -13.42
C HIS A 175 -2.30 -4.19 -12.08
N MET A 176 -3.18 -5.20 -12.09
CA MET A 176 -3.52 -5.94 -10.87
C MET A 176 -2.30 -6.68 -10.31
N LYS A 177 -1.50 -7.32 -11.18
CA LYS A 177 -0.27 -8.01 -10.77
C LYS A 177 0.76 -7.05 -10.19
N HIS A 178 0.99 -5.90 -10.82
CA HIS A 178 1.93 -4.90 -10.34
C HIS A 178 1.50 -4.35 -8.98
N LEU A 179 0.21 -4.08 -8.81
CA LEU A 179 -0.34 -3.67 -7.52
C LEU A 179 -0.20 -4.75 -6.45
N ASP A 180 -0.40 -6.02 -6.80
CA ASP A 180 -0.22 -7.14 -5.87
C ASP A 180 1.24 -7.33 -5.45
N ASN A 181 2.17 -7.17 -6.39
CA ASN A 181 3.61 -7.16 -6.09
C ASN A 181 3.98 -6.00 -5.17
N LEU A 182 3.44 -4.80 -5.42
CA LEU A 182 3.65 -3.63 -4.56
C LEU A 182 3.10 -3.87 -3.15
N ILE A 183 1.88 -4.40 -3.02
CA ILE A 183 1.29 -4.74 -1.73
C ILE A 183 2.14 -5.79 -1.00
N GLY A 184 2.64 -6.80 -1.72
CA GLY A 184 3.55 -7.81 -1.18
C GLY A 184 4.83 -7.20 -0.63
N HIS A 185 5.50 -6.38 -1.44
CA HIS A 185 6.74 -5.69 -1.06
C HIS A 185 6.54 -4.79 0.17
N VAL A 186 5.50 -3.93 0.17
CA VAL A 186 5.19 -3.06 1.31
C VAL A 186 4.88 -3.87 2.57
N ARG A 187 4.23 -5.02 2.44
CA ARG A 187 3.95 -5.93 3.57
C ARG A 187 5.22 -6.53 4.15
N GLU A 188 6.11 -7.02 3.31
CA GLU A 188 7.38 -7.59 3.76
C GLU A 188 8.24 -6.54 4.46
N THR A 189 8.36 -5.34 3.89
CA THR A 189 9.12 -4.26 4.50
C THR A 189 8.49 -3.77 5.80
N CYS A 190 7.16 -3.64 5.85
CA CYS A 190 6.42 -3.31 7.07
C CYS A 190 6.69 -4.32 8.19
N ALA A 191 6.63 -5.62 7.89
CA ALA A 191 6.89 -6.67 8.88
C ALA A 191 8.32 -6.58 9.46
N VAL A 192 9.32 -6.32 8.60
CA VAL A 192 10.71 -6.14 9.02
C VAL A 192 10.89 -4.88 9.88
N GLU A 193 10.35 -3.74 9.45
CA GLU A 193 10.51 -2.47 10.16
C GLU A 193 9.77 -2.42 11.50
N LEU A 194 8.60 -3.04 11.57
CA LEU A 194 7.77 -3.08 12.77
C LEU A 194 8.08 -4.29 13.67
N LYS A 195 8.91 -5.23 13.21
CA LYS A 195 9.26 -6.47 13.92
C LYS A 195 8.00 -7.30 14.27
N LEU A 196 7.13 -7.45 13.28
CA LEU A 196 5.87 -8.22 13.36
C LEU A 196 6.09 -9.69 12.97
#